data_AF-A0A8H2PJ43-F1
#
_entry.id   AF-A0A8H2PJ43-F1
#
_cell.length_a   1.000
_cell.length_b   1.000
_cell.length_c   1.000
_cell.angle_alpha   90.00
_cell.angle_beta   90.00
_cell.angle_gamma   90.00
#
_symmetry.space_group_name_H-M   'P 1'
#
loop_
_entity.id
_entity.type
_entity.pdbx_description
1 polymer ?
#
loop_
_entity_poly.entity_id
_entity_poly.type
_entity_poly.pdbx_seq_one_letter_code
_entity_poly.pdbx_strand_id
1 'polypeptide(L)'
;MTNSAAAQRKPNLPAAIAKLRAAVDRLIKPGSAYQNSTYIEVPGLYQQLVDGIVGFRNAGASGIARSRPPMWVDAEDQKANIDLMVSVWPTGAAGNTVKQLRALADKEWSVEQTRQVRKLATIIEAWCDDIVNLLNEVHTKYLFDKDDDGRWSNIACPACGVDTVYRQDVDGENIRQPALRIVAEYGASCASCGYYWAPNQYMELATELGCERPEGVLQ
;
A
#
# COMPACT_ATOMS: atom_id res chain seq x y z
N MET A 1 -16.32 -40.69 -18.30
CA MET A 1 -16.59 -39.35 -18.88
C MET A 1 -15.44 -38.45 -18.47
N THR A 2 -14.47 -38.24 -19.35
CA THR A 2 -13.22 -37.50 -19.09
C THR A 2 -13.41 -36.02 -19.46
N ASN A 3 -13.27 -35.13 -18.48
CA ASN A 3 -13.34 -33.68 -18.67
C ASN A 3 -12.13 -33.16 -19.47
N SER A 4 -12.22 -33.21 -20.79
CA SER A 4 -11.40 -32.46 -21.74
C SER A 4 -11.91 -31.02 -21.82
N ALA A 5 -11.51 -30.14 -20.90
CA ALA A 5 -11.78 -28.70 -21.05
C ALA A 5 -10.83 -27.75 -20.30
N ALA A 6 -9.67 -28.20 -19.79
CA ALA A 6 -8.57 -27.29 -19.50
C ALA A 6 -7.79 -27.08 -20.80
N ALA A 7 -8.35 -26.28 -21.72
CA ALA A 7 -7.63 -25.83 -22.91
C ALA A 7 -6.28 -25.29 -22.44
N GLN A 8 -5.20 -25.99 -22.81
CA GLN A 8 -3.83 -25.62 -22.46
C GLN A 8 -3.60 -24.20 -23.00
N ARG A 9 -3.72 -23.19 -22.12
CA ARG A 9 -3.41 -21.80 -22.45
C ARG A 9 -1.97 -21.80 -22.94
N LYS A 10 -1.78 -21.63 -24.25
CA LYS A 10 -0.45 -21.53 -24.85
C LYS A 10 0.37 -20.52 -24.04
N PRO A 11 1.64 -20.84 -23.71
CA PRO A 11 2.50 -19.92 -22.98
C PRO A 11 2.73 -18.66 -23.83
N ASN A 12 1.95 -17.61 -23.56
CA ASN A 12 2.17 -16.28 -24.12
C ASN A 12 3.31 -15.60 -23.34
N LEU A 13 4.53 -15.83 -23.81
CA LEU A 13 5.75 -15.25 -23.26
C LEU A 13 5.79 -13.71 -23.43
N PRO A 14 5.48 -13.12 -24.61
CA PRO A 14 5.50 -11.66 -24.77
C PRO A 14 4.63 -10.93 -23.74
N ALA A 15 3.42 -11.42 -23.48
CA ALA A 15 2.54 -10.84 -22.47
C ALA A 15 3.09 -10.99 -21.05
N ALA A 16 3.74 -12.12 -20.74
CA ALA A 16 4.38 -12.33 -19.43
C ALA A 16 5.56 -11.38 -19.22
N ILE A 17 6.40 -11.17 -20.25
CA ILE A 17 7.52 -10.22 -20.21
C ILE A 17 7.01 -8.80 -20.06
N ALA A 18 5.99 -8.39 -20.82
CA ALA A 18 5.38 -7.08 -20.70
C ALA A 18 4.86 -6.83 -19.27
N LYS A 19 4.20 -7.84 -18.68
CA LYS A 19 3.72 -7.78 -17.29
C LYS A 19 4.87 -7.64 -16.29
N LEU A 20 5.94 -8.43 -16.45
CA LEU A 20 7.13 -8.33 -15.60
C LEU A 20 7.76 -6.93 -15.67
N ARG A 21 7.92 -6.39 -16.89
CA ARG A 21 8.48 -5.05 -17.10
C ARG A 21 7.60 -3.97 -16.47
N ALA A 22 6.28 -4.06 -16.64
CA ALA A 22 5.35 -3.12 -16.02
C ALA A 22 5.41 -3.17 -14.48
N ALA A 23 5.52 -4.38 -13.89
CA ALA A 23 5.64 -4.54 -12.45
C ALA A 23 6.97 -3.97 -11.91
N VAL A 24 8.09 -4.26 -12.59
CA VAL A 24 9.40 -3.69 -12.24
C VAL A 24 9.38 -2.17 -12.37
N ASP A 25 8.84 -1.64 -13.47
CA ASP A 25 8.72 -0.21 -13.70
C ASP A 25 7.90 0.47 -12.61
N ARG A 26 6.75 -0.10 -12.22
CA ARG A 26 5.95 0.40 -11.09
C ARG A 26 6.74 0.45 -9.78
N LEU A 27 7.60 -0.53 -9.54
CA LEU A 27 8.40 -0.60 -8.31
C LEU A 27 9.56 0.41 -8.28
N ILE A 28 10.22 0.66 -9.43
CA ILE A 28 11.51 1.38 -9.45
C ILE A 28 11.53 2.68 -10.25
N LYS A 29 10.64 2.88 -11.23
CA LYS A 29 10.65 4.11 -12.03
C LYS A 29 9.98 5.24 -11.25
N PRO A 30 10.56 6.45 -11.28
CA PRO A 30 9.87 7.63 -10.80
C PRO A 30 8.56 7.82 -11.56
N GLY A 31 7.51 8.13 -10.80
CA GLY A 31 6.22 8.53 -11.32
C GLY A 31 6.05 10.04 -11.27
N SER A 32 4.91 10.51 -11.76
CA SER A 32 4.48 11.88 -11.57
C SER A 32 3.15 11.89 -10.82
N ALA A 33 3.05 12.82 -9.88
CA ALA A 33 1.80 13.08 -9.18
C ALA A 33 1.52 14.58 -9.20
N TYR A 34 0.25 14.93 -9.10
CA TYR A 34 -0.17 16.30 -8.83
C TYR A 34 -0.56 16.41 -7.36
N GLN A 35 0.15 17.27 -6.64
CA GLN A 35 -0.20 17.61 -5.26
C GLN A 35 -0.49 19.10 -5.20
N ASN A 36 -1.70 19.49 -4.77
CA ASN A 36 -2.14 20.88 -4.71
C ASN A 36 -1.91 21.67 -6.01
N SER A 37 -2.30 21.07 -7.16
CA SER A 37 -2.11 21.65 -8.50
C SER A 37 -0.64 21.88 -8.92
N THR A 38 0.31 21.34 -8.16
CA THR A 38 1.74 21.38 -8.48
C THR A 38 2.18 20.02 -8.97
N TYR A 39 2.87 19.99 -10.12
CA TYR A 39 3.50 18.77 -10.62
C TYR A 39 4.70 18.42 -9.75
N ILE A 40 4.69 17.23 -9.18
CA ILE A 40 5.81 16.69 -8.41
C ILE A 40 6.29 15.38 -9.05
N GLU A 41 7.61 15.25 -9.15
CA GLU A 41 8.25 13.99 -9.49
C GLU A 41 8.32 13.13 -8.23
N VAL A 42 7.70 11.97 -8.27
CA VAL A 42 7.63 11.05 -7.13
C VAL A 42 8.63 9.92 -7.39
N PRO A 43 9.55 9.61 -6.45
CA PRO A 43 10.46 8.47 -6.60
C PRO A 43 9.70 7.15 -6.83
N GLY A 44 10.37 6.13 -7.36
CA GLY A 44 9.78 4.79 -7.45
C GLY A 44 9.41 4.23 -6.06
N LEU A 45 8.43 3.33 -6.00
CA LEU A 45 7.89 2.79 -4.74
C LEU A 45 8.96 2.22 -3.79
N TYR A 46 9.96 1.51 -4.32
CA TYR A 46 11.05 1.00 -3.49
C TYR A 46 11.88 2.12 -2.86
N GLN A 47 12.12 3.22 -3.58
CA GLN A 47 12.82 4.38 -3.03
C GLN A 47 11.96 5.09 -1.99
N GLN A 48 10.65 5.24 -2.23
CA GLN A 48 9.72 5.80 -1.24
C GLN A 48 9.69 4.98 0.06
N LEU A 49 9.75 3.64 -0.02
CA LEU A 49 9.87 2.76 1.14
C LEU A 49 11.16 3.05 1.94
N VAL A 50 12.30 3.10 1.24
CA VAL A 50 13.61 3.40 1.86
C VAL A 50 13.60 4.77 2.54
N ASP A 51 13.10 5.80 1.85
CA ASP A 51 13.02 7.17 2.37
C ASP A 51 12.05 7.25 3.55
N GLY A 52 10.93 6.53 3.50
CA GLY A 52 9.92 6.44 4.57
C GLY A 52 10.48 5.83 5.86
N ILE A 53 11.30 4.77 5.75
CA ILE A 53 12.00 4.16 6.88
C ILE A 53 12.95 5.17 7.55
N VAL A 54 13.74 5.89 6.76
CA VAL A 54 14.67 6.92 7.26
C VAL A 54 13.90 8.08 7.89
N GLY A 55 12.84 8.55 7.26
CA GLY A 55 11.97 9.60 7.77
C GLY A 55 11.31 9.23 9.10
N PHE A 56 10.84 7.98 9.24
CA PHE A 56 10.25 7.49 10.48
C PHE A 56 11.24 7.50 11.65
N ARG A 57 12.50 7.11 11.40
CA ARG A 57 13.59 7.14 12.41
C ARG A 57 13.93 8.57 12.84
N ASN A 58 13.98 9.51 11.90
CA ASN A 58 14.35 10.90 12.17
C ASN A 58 13.24 11.72 12.85
N ALA A 59 11.97 11.35 12.65
CA ALA A 59 10.82 12.05 13.24
C ALA A 59 10.73 11.92 14.78
N GLY A 60 11.49 11.02 15.41
CA GLY A 60 11.51 10.82 16.87
C GLY A 60 12.30 11.87 17.66
N ALA A 61 13.02 12.80 16.99
CA ALA A 61 13.88 13.78 17.66
C ALA A 61 13.12 15.00 18.23
N SER A 62 11.83 15.18 17.93
CA SER A 62 11.04 16.34 18.35
C SER A 62 10.28 16.12 19.67
N GLY A 63 11.02 16.14 20.77
CA GLY A 63 10.64 16.76 22.06
C GLY A 63 9.40 16.33 22.86
N ILE A 64 8.49 15.50 22.35
CA ILE A 64 7.28 15.08 23.07
C ILE A 64 7.26 13.55 23.16
N ALA A 65 7.31 13.03 24.40
CA ALA A 65 7.21 11.60 24.67
C ALA A 65 5.87 11.04 24.18
N ARG A 66 5.88 10.44 23.00
CA ARG A 66 4.81 9.55 22.51
C ARG A 66 5.40 8.16 22.41
N SER A 67 4.65 7.15 22.85
CA SER A 67 4.98 5.74 22.68
C SER A 67 4.91 5.36 21.19
N ARG A 68 5.87 5.84 20.40
CA ARG A 68 6.11 5.37 19.03
C ARG A 68 7.19 4.30 19.10
N PRO A 69 7.00 3.17 18.41
CA PRO A 69 8.07 2.18 18.30
C PRO A 69 9.31 2.86 17.67
N PRO A 70 10.53 2.46 18.08
CA PRO A 70 11.77 3.06 17.59
C PRO A 70 12.04 2.77 16.11
N MET A 71 11.30 1.83 15.52
CA MET A 71 11.38 1.44 14.12
C MET A 71 10.00 1.11 13.55
N TRP A 72 9.87 1.29 12.24
CA TRP A 72 8.70 0.86 11.48
C TRP A 72 8.95 -0.58 11.00
N VAL A 73 8.60 -1.54 11.85
CA VAL A 73 8.94 -2.97 11.68
C VAL A 73 8.44 -3.51 10.34
N ASP A 74 7.18 -3.23 9.99
CA ASP A 74 6.58 -3.77 8.75
C ASP A 74 7.29 -3.27 7.48
N ALA A 75 7.71 -2.00 7.47
CA ALA A 75 8.45 -1.44 6.34
C ALA A 75 9.86 -2.02 6.22
N GLU A 76 10.54 -2.24 7.35
CA GLU A 76 11.86 -2.87 7.39
C GLU A 76 11.81 -4.33 6.94
N ASP A 77 10.80 -5.08 7.38
CA ASP A 77 10.60 -6.47 6.96
C ASP A 77 10.29 -6.56 5.46
N GLN A 78 9.39 -5.70 4.95
CA GLN A 78 9.10 -5.66 3.52
C GLN A 78 10.35 -5.32 2.69
N LYS A 79 11.17 -4.36 3.15
CA LYS A 79 12.43 -4.03 2.50
C LYS A 79 13.40 -5.23 2.52
N ALA A 80 13.56 -5.88 3.67
CA ALA A 80 14.44 -7.03 3.83
C ALA A 80 14.01 -8.21 2.95
N ASN A 81 12.70 -8.48 2.88
CA ASN A 81 12.11 -9.50 2.02
C ASN A 81 12.41 -9.23 0.53
N ILE A 82 12.20 -8.00 0.05
CA ILE A 82 12.50 -7.63 -1.33
C ILE A 82 14.00 -7.80 -1.62
N ASP A 83 14.88 -7.28 -0.74
CA ASP A 83 16.32 -7.34 -0.93
C ASP A 83 16.82 -8.80 -0.97
N LEU A 84 16.34 -9.63 -0.04
CA LEU A 84 16.67 -11.05 0.04
C LEU A 84 16.19 -11.79 -1.22
N MET A 85 14.92 -11.61 -1.59
CA MET A 85 14.34 -12.33 -2.73
C MET A 85 15.01 -11.94 -4.05
N VAL A 86 15.28 -10.65 -4.26
CA VAL A 86 15.99 -10.18 -5.46
C VAL A 86 17.42 -10.75 -5.50
N SER A 87 18.10 -10.88 -4.35
CA SER A 87 19.47 -11.42 -4.29
C SER A 87 19.58 -12.89 -4.74
N VAL A 88 18.50 -13.68 -4.61
CA VAL A 88 18.47 -15.10 -5.01
C VAL A 88 17.82 -15.33 -6.38
N TRP A 89 17.21 -14.30 -6.96
CA TRP A 89 16.55 -14.40 -8.25
C TRP A 89 17.56 -14.43 -9.41
N PRO A 90 17.17 -14.97 -10.58
CA PRO A 90 18.06 -15.12 -11.71
C PRO A 90 18.18 -13.79 -12.50
N THR A 91 18.55 -12.72 -11.82
CA THR A 91 18.61 -11.32 -12.30
C THR A 91 19.71 -11.12 -13.34
N GLY A 92 20.78 -11.93 -13.29
CA GLY A 92 21.91 -11.81 -14.21
C GLY A 92 22.85 -10.63 -13.89
N ALA A 93 22.61 -9.93 -12.78
CA ALA A 93 23.46 -8.84 -12.31
C ALA A 93 23.60 -8.89 -10.78
N ALA A 94 24.79 -8.52 -10.30
CA ALA A 94 25.02 -8.28 -8.88
C ALA A 94 25.04 -6.76 -8.58
N GLY A 95 24.71 -6.39 -7.34
CA GLY A 95 24.72 -5.02 -6.85
C GLY A 95 23.47 -4.66 -6.07
N ASN A 96 23.05 -3.39 -6.13
CA ASN A 96 21.85 -2.93 -5.43
C ASN A 96 20.55 -3.49 -6.04
N THR A 97 19.50 -3.55 -5.24
CA THR A 97 18.18 -4.11 -5.58
C THR A 97 17.62 -3.52 -6.87
N VAL A 98 17.72 -2.20 -7.06
CA VAL A 98 17.24 -1.50 -8.26
C VAL A 98 17.96 -2.00 -9.53
N LYS A 99 19.29 -2.13 -9.50
CA LYS A 99 20.08 -2.63 -10.64
C LYS A 99 19.72 -4.07 -10.96
N GLN A 100 19.53 -4.89 -9.95
CA GLN A 100 19.14 -6.29 -10.10
C GLN A 100 17.73 -6.43 -10.71
N LEU A 101 16.77 -5.61 -10.26
CA LEU A 101 15.41 -5.57 -10.82
C LEU A 101 15.39 -5.10 -12.29
N ARG A 102 16.21 -4.10 -12.66
CA ARG A 102 16.39 -3.69 -14.07
C ARG A 102 16.94 -4.83 -14.91
N ALA A 103 18.00 -5.49 -14.43
CA ALA A 103 18.59 -6.62 -15.14
C ALA A 103 17.60 -7.79 -15.31
N LEU A 104 16.74 -8.03 -14.31
CA LEU A 104 15.67 -9.03 -14.40
C LEU A 104 14.62 -8.71 -15.48
N ALA A 105 14.27 -7.42 -15.64
CA ALA A 105 13.32 -6.95 -16.64
C ALA A 105 13.88 -6.96 -18.08
N ASP A 106 15.20 -6.77 -18.20
CA ASP A 106 15.93 -6.76 -19.48
C ASP A 106 16.43 -8.13 -19.91
N LYS A 107 16.41 -9.11 -19.00
CA LYS A 107 16.83 -10.49 -19.26
C LYS A 107 16.07 -11.10 -20.44
N GLU A 108 16.81 -11.86 -21.25
CA GLU A 108 16.25 -12.71 -22.29
C GLU A 108 15.63 -13.97 -21.66
N TRP A 109 14.32 -14.16 -21.88
CA TRP A 109 13.55 -15.27 -21.33
C TRP A 109 13.19 -16.28 -22.41
N SER A 110 13.29 -17.58 -22.11
CA SER A 110 12.81 -18.64 -23.00
C SER A 110 11.30 -18.89 -22.83
N VAL A 111 10.66 -19.50 -23.84
CA VAL A 111 9.22 -19.81 -23.79
C VAL A 111 8.89 -20.80 -22.67
N GLU A 112 9.80 -21.70 -22.31
CA GLU A 112 9.63 -22.64 -21.20
C GLU A 112 9.55 -21.92 -19.85
N GLN A 113 10.22 -20.77 -19.73
CA GLN A 113 10.26 -19.96 -18.51
C GLN A 113 9.03 -19.07 -18.33
N THR A 114 8.05 -19.09 -19.25
CA THR A 114 6.85 -18.24 -19.19
C THR A 114 6.14 -18.30 -17.83
N ARG A 115 6.04 -19.49 -17.22
CA ARG A 115 5.41 -19.65 -15.89
C ARG A 115 6.21 -18.95 -14.79
N GLN A 116 7.53 -19.03 -14.84
CA GLN A 116 8.42 -18.36 -13.89
C GLN A 116 8.31 -16.84 -14.02
N VAL A 117 8.34 -16.31 -15.25
CA VAL A 117 8.18 -14.87 -15.52
C VAL A 117 6.87 -14.33 -14.95
N ARG A 118 5.76 -15.06 -15.15
CA ARG A 118 4.46 -14.67 -14.57
C ARG A 118 4.47 -14.66 -13.04
N LYS A 119 5.12 -15.66 -12.43
CA LYS A 119 5.24 -15.74 -10.98
C LYS A 119 6.04 -14.55 -10.44
N LEU A 120 7.18 -14.23 -11.04
CA LEU A 120 8.00 -13.08 -10.68
C LEU A 120 7.20 -11.77 -10.79
N ALA A 121 6.50 -11.56 -11.91
CA ALA A 121 5.67 -10.39 -12.11
C ALA A 121 4.57 -10.25 -11.03
N THR A 122 3.93 -11.37 -10.66
CA THR A 122 2.88 -11.39 -9.63
C THR A 122 3.44 -11.07 -8.24
N ILE A 123 4.62 -11.57 -7.90
CA ILE A 123 5.29 -11.27 -6.63
C ILE A 123 5.64 -9.78 -6.55
N ILE A 124 6.19 -9.21 -7.63
CA ILE A 124 6.55 -7.80 -7.67
C ILE A 124 5.30 -6.91 -7.60
N GLU A 125 4.21 -7.28 -8.26
CA GLU A 125 2.92 -6.58 -8.14
C GLU A 125 2.41 -6.58 -6.70
N ALA A 126 2.43 -7.74 -6.03
CA ALA A 126 2.06 -7.83 -4.62
C ALA A 126 2.94 -6.91 -3.75
N TRP A 127 4.26 -6.91 -3.96
CA TRP A 127 5.14 -5.98 -3.26
C TRP A 127 4.80 -4.51 -3.50
N CYS A 128 4.42 -4.14 -4.73
CA CYS A 128 3.99 -2.77 -5.01
C CYS A 128 2.72 -2.41 -4.24
N ASP A 129 1.75 -3.32 -4.19
CA ASP A 129 0.50 -3.11 -3.47
C ASP A 129 0.73 -3.02 -1.96
N ASP A 130 1.58 -3.89 -1.40
CA ASP A 130 1.98 -3.86 0.01
C ASP A 130 2.71 -2.56 0.36
N ILE A 131 3.63 -2.09 -0.48
CA ILE A 131 4.33 -0.82 -0.26
C ILE A 131 3.35 0.34 -0.29
N VAL A 132 2.44 0.38 -1.26
CA VAL A 132 1.40 1.43 -1.32
C VAL A 132 0.54 1.40 -0.07
N ASN A 133 0.13 0.22 0.38
CA ASN A 133 -0.65 0.07 1.60
C ASN A 133 0.13 0.55 2.83
N LEU A 134 1.39 0.14 2.99
CA LEU A 134 2.26 0.59 4.08
C LEU A 134 2.42 2.10 4.11
N LEU A 135 2.76 2.71 2.96
CA LEU A 135 2.93 4.15 2.86
C LEU A 135 1.61 4.87 3.18
N ASN A 136 0.47 4.39 2.69
CA ASN A 136 -0.84 4.97 2.98
C ASN A 136 -1.32 4.72 4.42
N GLU A 137 -0.97 3.60 5.04
CA GLU A 137 -1.32 3.28 6.42
C GLU A 137 -0.70 4.27 7.40
N VAL A 138 0.51 4.78 7.13
CA VAL A 138 1.12 5.87 7.93
C VAL A 138 0.28 7.15 7.88
N HIS A 139 -0.37 7.41 6.74
CA HIS A 139 -1.26 8.55 6.55
C HIS A 139 -2.71 8.26 6.94
N THR A 140 -3.04 7.00 7.25
CA THR A 140 -4.39 6.61 7.66
C THR A 140 -4.65 7.06 9.08
N LYS A 141 -5.69 7.88 9.23
CA LYS A 141 -6.29 8.26 10.51
C LYS A 141 -7.60 7.50 10.69
N TYR A 142 -7.90 7.22 11.94
CA TYR A 142 -9.17 6.64 12.35
C TYR A 142 -9.90 7.67 13.20
N LEU A 143 -11.22 7.71 13.07
CA LEU A 143 -12.06 8.56 13.90
C LEU A 143 -12.59 7.77 15.09
N PHE A 144 -12.58 8.43 16.24
CA PHE A 144 -13.08 7.92 17.51
C PHE A 144 -13.99 8.96 18.13
N ASP A 145 -15.06 8.52 18.76
CA ASP A 145 -15.95 9.35 19.55
C ASP A 145 -16.16 8.77 20.95
N LYS A 146 -16.64 9.58 21.88
CA LYS A 146 -17.03 9.11 23.21
C LYS A 146 -18.47 8.62 23.20
N ASP A 147 -18.69 7.42 23.73
CA ASP A 147 -20.04 6.95 24.04
C ASP A 147 -20.66 7.75 25.21
N ASP A 148 -21.95 7.50 25.50
CA ASP A 148 -22.69 8.16 26.58
C ASP A 148 -22.02 7.96 27.96
N ASP A 149 -21.23 6.89 28.12
CA ASP A 149 -20.45 6.58 29.33
C ASP A 149 -19.07 7.25 29.35
N GLY A 150 -18.72 8.03 28.32
CA GLY A 150 -17.47 8.75 28.16
C GLY A 150 -16.28 7.92 27.69
N ARG A 151 -16.49 6.69 27.21
CA ARG A 151 -15.47 5.78 26.70
C ARG A 151 -15.25 6.00 25.21
N TRP A 152 -13.99 5.91 24.79
CA TRP A 152 -13.63 6.02 23.38
C TRP A 152 -14.07 4.77 22.61
N SER A 153 -14.84 4.99 21.55
CA SER A 153 -15.33 3.96 20.63
C SER A 153 -15.02 4.35 19.18
N ASN A 154 -14.95 3.35 18.30
CA ASN A 154 -14.77 3.58 16.87
C ASN A 154 -16.03 4.21 16.30
N ILE A 155 -15.88 5.21 15.45
CA ILE A 155 -17.04 5.75 14.73
C ILE A 155 -17.52 4.73 13.70
N ALA A 156 -18.81 4.40 13.76
CA ALA A 156 -19.47 3.55 12.78
C ALA A 156 -19.49 4.19 11.39
N CYS A 157 -19.34 3.37 10.35
CA CYS A 157 -19.49 3.82 8.98
C CYS A 157 -20.94 4.29 8.72
N PRO A 158 -21.17 5.53 8.25
CA PRO A 158 -22.53 6.01 7.99
C PRO A 158 -23.29 5.19 6.93
N ALA A 159 -22.56 4.63 5.96
CA ALA A 159 -23.15 3.86 4.87
C ALA A 159 -23.58 2.43 5.25
N CYS A 160 -22.92 1.79 6.23
CA CYS A 160 -23.19 0.39 6.57
C CYS A 160 -23.33 0.08 8.06
N GLY A 161 -23.11 1.06 8.94
CA GLY A 161 -23.21 0.92 10.40
C GLY A 161 -22.08 0.12 11.06
N VAL A 162 -21.13 -0.44 10.29
CA VAL A 162 -20.01 -1.21 10.84
C VAL A 162 -18.95 -0.26 11.40
N ASP A 163 -18.50 -0.49 12.63
CA ASP A 163 -17.49 0.29 13.36
C ASP A 163 -16.10 -0.35 13.35
N THR A 164 -16.03 -1.67 13.27
CA THR A 164 -14.81 -2.47 13.38
C THR A 164 -14.81 -3.59 12.35
N VAL A 165 -13.68 -3.74 11.66
CA VAL A 165 -13.37 -4.89 10.78
C VAL A 165 -12.22 -5.69 11.36
N TYR A 166 -12.09 -6.94 10.92
CA TYR A 166 -10.94 -7.79 11.20
C TYR A 166 -10.08 -7.89 9.95
N ARG A 167 -8.78 -7.66 10.11
CA ARG A 167 -7.78 -7.85 9.07
C ARG A 167 -6.73 -8.82 9.58
N GLN A 168 -6.18 -9.65 8.70
CA GLN A 168 -4.99 -10.43 9.04
C GLN A 168 -3.75 -9.56 8.93
N ASP A 169 -2.95 -9.56 10.00
CA ASP A 169 -1.59 -9.01 9.95
C ASP A 169 -0.63 -9.98 9.21
N VAL A 170 0.64 -9.59 9.14
CA VAL A 170 1.70 -10.36 8.48
C VAL A 170 1.97 -11.71 9.15
N ASP A 171 1.64 -11.86 10.43
CA ASP A 171 1.76 -13.11 11.19
C ASP A 171 0.51 -14.00 11.04
N GLY A 172 -0.51 -13.53 10.31
CA GLY A 172 -1.77 -14.23 10.06
C GLY A 172 -2.80 -14.07 11.18
N GLU A 173 -2.50 -13.23 12.18
CA GLU A 173 -3.38 -12.95 13.31
C GLU A 173 -4.47 -11.95 12.91
N ASN A 174 -5.69 -12.18 13.41
CA ASN A 174 -6.81 -11.28 13.13
C ASN A 174 -6.75 -10.08 14.06
N ILE A 175 -6.28 -8.95 13.54
CA ILE A 175 -6.27 -7.67 14.23
C ILE A 175 -7.59 -6.92 14.00
N ARG A 176 -8.10 -6.28 15.07
CA ARG A 176 -9.24 -5.38 14.99
C ARG A 176 -8.78 -4.03 14.44
N GLN A 177 -9.50 -3.52 13.46
CA GLN A 177 -9.23 -2.22 12.84
C GLN A 177 -10.55 -1.45 12.70
N PRO A 178 -10.58 -0.13 12.95
CA PRO A 178 -11.78 0.66 12.72
C PRO A 178 -12.20 0.60 11.26
N ALA A 179 -13.50 0.47 11.01
CA ALA A 179 -14.04 0.32 9.66
C ALA A 179 -13.87 1.58 8.82
N LEU A 180 -14.00 2.77 9.43
CA LEU A 180 -13.83 4.05 8.76
C LEU A 180 -12.37 4.51 8.80
N ARG A 181 -11.78 4.67 7.61
CA ARG A 181 -10.38 5.09 7.42
C ARG A 181 -10.35 6.42 6.70
N ILE A 182 -9.55 7.36 7.17
CA ILE A 182 -9.32 8.66 6.53
C ILE A 182 -7.88 8.71 6.07
N VAL A 183 -7.67 8.92 4.77
CA VAL A 183 -6.35 9.18 4.22
C VAL A 183 -6.37 10.59 3.66
N ALA A 184 -5.57 11.48 4.23
CA ALA A 184 -5.65 12.92 4.00
C ALA A 184 -5.65 13.29 2.50
N GLU A 185 -4.84 12.59 1.69
CA GLU A 185 -4.68 12.82 0.26
C GLU A 185 -5.79 12.21 -0.59
N TYR A 186 -6.39 11.08 -0.15
CA TYR A 186 -7.27 10.29 -0.99
C TYR A 186 -8.73 10.37 -0.61
N GLY A 187 -9.10 10.73 0.62
CA GLY A 187 -10.48 10.66 1.06
C GLY A 187 -10.67 9.66 2.19
N ALA A 188 -11.93 9.47 2.57
CA ALA A 188 -12.33 8.52 3.58
C ALA A 188 -12.93 7.29 2.91
N SER A 189 -12.69 6.11 3.46
CA SER A 189 -13.26 4.87 2.94
C SER A 189 -13.64 3.90 4.03
N CYS A 190 -14.68 3.11 3.79
CA CYS A 190 -15.06 2.01 4.65
C CYS A 190 -14.34 0.72 4.25
N ALA A 191 -13.65 0.08 5.19
CA ALA A 191 -13.02 -1.22 5.00
C ALA A 191 -14.03 -2.38 4.91
N SER A 192 -15.27 -2.19 5.37
CA SER A 192 -16.34 -3.21 5.32
C SER A 192 -17.11 -3.15 4.01
N CYS A 193 -17.74 -2.02 3.69
CA CYS A 193 -18.62 -1.89 2.52
C CYS A 193 -17.92 -1.28 1.29
N GLY A 194 -16.70 -0.76 1.43
CA GLY A 194 -15.96 -0.12 0.34
C GLY A 194 -16.47 1.27 -0.07
N TYR A 195 -17.48 1.81 0.62
CA TYR A 195 -17.99 3.15 0.32
C TYR A 195 -16.88 4.18 0.53
N TYR A 196 -16.83 5.16 -0.36
CA TYR A 196 -15.75 6.13 -0.48
C TYR A 196 -16.30 7.56 -0.48
N TRP A 197 -15.72 8.41 0.36
CA TRP A 197 -15.95 9.85 0.42
C TRP A 197 -14.70 10.56 -0.08
N ALA A 198 -14.84 11.33 -1.16
CA ALA A 198 -13.74 12.11 -1.71
C ALA A 198 -13.31 13.22 -0.74
N PRO A 199 -12.08 13.78 -0.85
CA PRO A 199 -11.60 14.81 0.06
C PRO A 199 -12.50 16.05 0.14
N ASN A 200 -13.15 16.43 -0.97
CA ASN A 200 -14.11 17.53 -1.01
C ASN A 200 -15.43 17.24 -0.26
N GLN A 201 -15.70 15.98 0.09
CA GLN A 201 -16.86 15.54 0.86
C GLN A 201 -16.55 15.39 2.36
N TYR A 202 -15.35 15.74 2.80
CA TYR A 202 -14.99 15.64 4.22
C TYR A 202 -15.87 16.48 5.13
N MET A 203 -16.33 17.64 4.66
CA MET A 203 -17.25 18.47 5.44
C MET A 203 -18.63 17.81 5.56
N GLU A 204 -19.10 17.14 4.52
CA GLU A 204 -20.36 16.39 4.53
C GLU A 204 -20.26 15.20 5.49
N LEU A 205 -19.18 14.41 5.36
CA LEU A 205 -18.88 13.30 6.26
C LEU A 205 -18.75 13.76 7.71
N ALA A 206 -18.02 14.84 7.98
CA ALA A 206 -17.86 15.39 9.33
C ALA A 206 -19.21 15.83 9.92
N THR A 207 -20.09 16.42 9.10
CA THR A 207 -21.45 16.79 9.50
C THR A 207 -22.30 15.56 9.81
N GLU A 208 -22.24 14.53 8.97
CA GLU A 208 -22.96 13.27 9.16
C GLU A 208 -22.50 12.53 10.42
N LEU A 209 -21.22 12.67 10.76
CA LEU A 209 -20.61 12.14 11.97
C LEU A 209 -20.78 13.03 13.21
N GLY A 210 -21.49 14.16 13.10
CA GLY A 210 -21.74 15.07 14.22
C GLY A 210 -20.49 15.80 14.74
N CYS A 211 -19.40 15.84 13.97
CA CYS A 211 -18.19 16.55 14.35
C CYS A 211 -18.41 18.07 14.33
N GLU A 212 -17.98 18.76 15.38
CA GLU A 212 -18.00 20.22 15.41
C GLU A 212 -17.09 20.79 14.30
N ARG A 213 -17.63 21.77 13.57
CA ARG A 213 -16.93 22.44 12.49
C ARG A 213 -15.78 23.29 13.06
N PRO A 214 -14.55 23.19 12.52
CA PRO A 214 -13.46 24.07 12.92
C PRO A 214 -13.83 25.54 12.67
N GLU A 215 -13.44 26.43 13.60
CA GLU A 215 -13.63 27.88 13.47
C GLU A 215 -13.02 28.39 12.15
N GLY A 216 -13.80 29.14 11.37
CA GLY A 216 -13.33 29.85 10.17
C GLY A 216 -13.60 29.21 8.80
N VAL A 217 -14.25 28.04 8.73
CA VAL A 217 -14.65 27.44 7.44
C VAL A 217 -16.06 27.93 7.08
N LEU A 218 -16.26 28.64 5.97
CA LEU A 218 -17.58 29.13 5.48
C LEU A 218 -18.23 28.16 4.47
N GLN A 219 -19.56 28.22 4.31
CA GLN A 219 -20.35 27.37 3.39
C GLN A 219 -19.93 27.52 1.93
#